data_AF-K5VMX2-F1
#
_entry.id   AF-K5VMX2-F1
#
_cell.length_a   1.000
_cell.length_b   1.000
_cell.length_c   1.000
_cell.angle_alpha   90.00
_cell.angle_beta   90.00
_cell.angle_gamma   90.00
#
_symmetry.space_group_name_H-M   'P 1'
#
loop_
_entity.id
_entity.type
_entity.pdbx_description
1 polymer ?
#
loop_
_entity_poly.entity_id
_entity_poly.type
_entity_poly.pdbx_seq_one_letter_code
_entity_poly.pdbx_strand_id
1 'polypeptide(L)'
;LEHYTNKPDCFRMGAKSIRSQCGEADMDEEQRVIASISMTLCEIATGNHYSIPLECHEFRPADPDSPRPPYPSARTGAASQCVDALARSTQFWSSYSGYLREMRKWWLLNDKIQLFPC
;
A
#
# COMPACT_ATOMS: atom_id res chain seq x y z
N LEU A 1 -0.33 -15.59 -24.65
CA LEU A 1 -1.11 -14.78 -23.68
C LEU A 1 -1.14 -15.46 -22.31
N GLU A 2 -0.02 -16.04 -21.85
CA GLU A 2 0.01 -16.90 -20.64
C GLU A 2 1.10 -16.49 -19.62
N HIS A 3 1.68 -15.30 -19.75
CA HIS A 3 2.69 -14.79 -18.80
C HIS A 3 2.12 -13.82 -17.75
N TYR A 4 0.80 -13.66 -17.67
CA TYR A 4 0.16 -12.67 -16.78
C TYR A 4 -0.35 -13.24 -15.45
N THR A 5 -0.32 -14.57 -15.26
CA THR A 5 -1.05 -15.23 -14.17
C THR A 5 -0.25 -15.55 -12.90
N ASN A 6 1.08 -15.34 -12.89
CA ASN A 6 1.93 -15.73 -11.75
C ASN A 6 2.75 -14.60 -11.11
N LYS A 7 2.55 -13.33 -11.52
CA LYS A 7 3.11 -12.21 -10.75
C LYS A 7 2.16 -11.90 -9.60
N PRO A 8 2.62 -11.80 -8.34
CA PRO A 8 1.76 -11.30 -7.28
C PRO A 8 1.36 -9.87 -7.65
N ASP A 9 0.06 -9.64 -7.89
CA ASP A 9 -0.43 -8.29 -8.20
C ASP A 9 0.02 -7.33 -7.10
N CYS A 10 0.64 -6.21 -7.48
CA CYS A 10 1.13 -5.21 -6.54
C CYS A 10 0.05 -4.85 -5.51
N PHE A 11 -1.20 -4.69 -5.98
CA PHE A 11 -2.37 -4.46 -5.14
C PHE A 11 -2.68 -5.61 -4.19
N ARG A 12 -2.49 -6.86 -4.61
CA ARG A 12 -2.67 -8.03 -3.74
C ARG A 12 -1.62 -8.06 -2.64
N MET A 13 -0.38 -7.65 -2.91
CA MET A 13 0.68 -7.53 -1.91
C MET A 13 0.42 -6.38 -0.93
N GLY A 14 0.04 -5.20 -1.44
CA GLY A 14 -0.42 -4.08 -0.60
C GLY A 14 -1.59 -4.48 0.30
N ALA A 15 -2.56 -5.22 -0.24
CA ALA A 15 -3.68 -5.75 0.52
C ALA A 15 -3.31 -6.92 1.46
N LYS A 16 -2.21 -7.65 1.22
CA LYS A 16 -1.73 -8.68 2.17
C LYS A 16 -1.06 -8.06 3.39
N SER A 17 -0.40 -6.91 3.23
CA SER A 17 0.12 -6.13 4.37
C SER A 17 -0.98 -5.72 5.35
N ILE A 18 -2.22 -5.59 4.87
CA ILE A 18 -3.41 -5.32 5.66
C ILE A 18 -3.95 -6.60 6.33
N ARG A 19 -3.79 -7.77 5.68
CA ARG A 19 -4.38 -9.05 6.10
C ARG A 19 -3.60 -9.82 7.16
N SER A 20 -2.28 -9.63 7.31
CA SER A 20 -1.47 -10.42 8.24
C SER A 20 -1.77 -10.17 9.73
N GLN A 21 -2.74 -9.31 10.05
CA GLN A 21 -3.07 -8.87 11.41
C GLN A 21 -4.55 -9.07 11.76
N CYS A 22 -5.20 -10.10 11.18
CA CYS A 22 -6.59 -10.50 11.45
C CYS A 22 -6.87 -10.98 12.91
N GLY A 23 -6.37 -10.28 13.92
CA GLY A 23 -6.60 -10.59 15.33
C GLY A 23 -6.47 -9.39 16.27
N GLU A 24 -5.88 -8.28 15.81
CA GLU A 24 -5.78 -7.05 16.60
C GLU A 24 -6.74 -6.01 16.02
N ALA A 25 -7.77 -5.70 16.81
CA ALA A 25 -8.90 -4.84 16.45
C ALA A 25 -8.56 -3.34 16.34
N ASP A 26 -7.33 -3.00 15.96
CA ASP A 26 -6.97 -1.62 15.64
C ASP A 26 -5.77 -1.63 14.69
N MET A 27 -6.02 -1.36 13.40
CA MET A 27 -4.92 -1.12 12.48
C MET A 27 -4.30 0.22 12.85
N ASP A 28 -3.08 0.18 13.40
CA ASP A 28 -2.37 1.38 13.85
C ASP A 28 -2.32 2.44 12.75
N GLU A 29 -2.36 3.72 13.13
CA GLU A 29 -2.35 4.83 12.19
C GLU A 29 -1.16 4.74 11.21
N GLU A 30 -0.01 4.29 11.68
CA GLU A 30 1.19 4.05 10.87
C GLU A 30 0.93 2.99 9.80
N GLN A 31 0.27 1.89 10.15
CA GLN A 31 -0.04 0.80 9.23
C GLN A 31 -1.03 1.25 8.15
N ARG A 32 -2.02 2.06 8.52
CA ARG A 32 -2.96 2.66 7.55
C ARG A 32 -2.25 3.55 6.55
N VAL A 33 -1.29 4.34 7.03
CA VAL A 33 -0.46 5.20 6.17
C VAL A 33 0.40 4.34 5.24
N ILE A 34 1.09 3.32 5.76
CA ILE A 34 1.93 2.40 4.97
C ILE A 34 1.11 1.71 3.87
N ALA A 35 -0.04 1.14 4.23
CA ALA A 35 -0.90 0.47 3.27
C ALA A 35 -1.39 1.42 2.17
N SER A 36 -1.76 2.65 2.55
CA SER A 36 -2.19 3.68 1.59
C SER A 36 -1.05 4.09 0.66
N ILE A 37 0.17 4.24 1.17
CA ILE A 37 1.37 4.49 0.36
C ILE A 37 1.57 3.33 -0.63
N SER A 38 1.63 2.08 -0.16
CA SER A 38 1.87 0.93 -1.03
C SER A 38 0.83 0.79 -2.13
N MET A 39 -0.45 1.00 -1.84
CA MET A 39 -1.53 0.99 -2.85
C MET A 39 -1.36 2.11 -3.88
N THR A 40 -0.98 3.31 -3.43
CA THR A 40 -0.67 4.45 -4.30
C THR A 40 0.49 4.14 -5.23
N LEU A 41 1.56 3.52 -4.71
CA LEU A 41 2.71 3.14 -5.53
C LEU A 41 2.37 2.07 -6.56
N CYS A 42 1.47 1.15 -6.23
CA CYS A 42 0.94 0.20 -7.19
C CYS A 42 0.17 0.88 -8.32
N GLU A 43 -0.67 1.86 -8.00
CA GLU A 43 -1.39 2.65 -9.00
C GLU A 43 -0.44 3.49 -9.87
N ILE A 44 0.59 4.12 -9.28
CA ILE A 44 1.58 4.86 -10.04
C ILE A 44 2.36 3.93 -10.99
N ALA A 45 2.72 2.73 -10.52
CA ALA A 45 3.47 1.76 -11.31
C ALA A 45 2.69 1.22 -12.52
N THR A 46 1.35 1.17 -12.47
CA THR A 46 0.56 0.80 -13.66
C THR A 46 0.52 1.90 -14.72
N GLY A 47 0.75 3.16 -14.33
CA GLY A 47 0.66 4.32 -15.21
C GLY A 47 1.78 4.48 -16.24
N ASN A 48 2.85 3.67 -16.19
CA ASN A 48 4.04 3.61 -17.08
C ASN A 48 4.80 4.93 -17.37
N HIS A 49 4.28 6.09 -17.00
CA HIS A 49 4.79 7.42 -17.34
C HIS A 49 5.34 8.19 -16.14
N TYR A 50 5.22 7.65 -14.92
CA TYR A 50 5.58 8.33 -13.69
C TYR A 50 6.63 7.55 -12.90
N SER A 51 7.72 8.22 -12.55
CA SER A 51 8.74 7.70 -11.65
C SER A 51 8.28 7.81 -10.20
N ILE A 52 8.45 6.73 -9.44
CA ILE A 52 8.19 6.71 -7.99
C ILE A 52 9.22 7.62 -7.28
N PRO A 53 8.81 8.49 -6.35
CA PRO A 53 9.75 9.28 -5.54
C PRO A 53 10.73 8.40 -4.76
N LEU A 54 11.99 8.85 -4.64
CA LEU A 54 13.04 8.10 -3.95
C LEU A 54 12.70 7.83 -2.48
N GLU A 55 12.02 8.80 -1.86
CA GLU A 55 11.51 8.75 -0.49
C GLU A 55 10.51 7.60 -0.28
N CYS A 56 9.90 7.09 -1.36
CA CYS A 56 8.87 6.06 -1.33
C CYS A 56 9.37 4.66 -1.71
N HIS A 57 10.65 4.49 -2.08
CA HIS A 57 11.18 3.21 -2.57
C HIS A 57 11.14 2.07 -1.53
N GLU A 58 11.12 2.40 -0.24
CA GLU A 58 10.99 1.42 0.85
C GLU A 58 9.56 0.83 0.93
N PHE A 59 8.55 1.54 0.41
CA PHE A 59 7.13 1.15 0.46
C PHE A 59 6.63 0.40 -0.78
N ARG A 60 7.48 0.29 -1.79
CA ARG A 60 7.17 -0.48 -2.99
C ARG A 60 7.15 -1.97 -2.63
N PRO A 61 6.08 -2.72 -2.97
CA PRO A 61 6.06 -4.16 -2.77
C PRO A 61 7.28 -4.80 -3.42
N ALA A 62 8.00 -5.61 -2.64
CA ALA A 62 9.17 -6.32 -3.13
C ALA A 62 8.77 -7.30 -4.24
N ASP A 63 9.59 -7.38 -5.29
CA ASP A 63 9.50 -8.50 -6.21
C ASP A 63 9.80 -9.81 -5.44
N PRO A 64 9.19 -10.95 -5.80
CA PRO A 64 9.37 -12.21 -5.09
C PRO A 64 10.83 -12.71 -5.04
N ASP A 65 11.68 -12.25 -5.97
CA ASP A 65 13.12 -12.55 -6.01
C ASP A 65 13.98 -11.51 -5.27
N SER A 66 13.37 -10.47 -4.69
CA SER A 66 14.09 -9.43 -3.97
C SER A 66 14.47 -9.93 -2.56
N PRO A 67 15.69 -9.64 -2.07
CA PRO A 67 16.07 -9.91 -0.68
C PRO A 67 15.33 -9.01 0.34
N ARG A 68 14.43 -8.13 -0.11
CA ARG A 68 13.63 -7.27 0.75
C ARG A 68 12.50 -8.06 1.42
N PRO A 69 12.11 -7.69 2.66
CA PRO A 69 10.94 -8.28 3.28
C PRO A 69 9.70 -8.07 2.37
N PRO A 70 8.78 -9.06 2.33
CA PRO A 70 7.61 -9.01 1.46
C PRO A 70 6.61 -7.90 1.85
N TYR A 71 6.78 -7.31 3.03
CA TYR A 71 5.96 -6.24 3.55
C TYR A 71 6.83 -5.03 3.91
N PRO A 72 6.41 -3.81 3.57
CA PRO A 72 7.11 -2.62 4.01
C PRO A 72 6.96 -2.46 5.52
N SER A 73 8.08 -2.50 6.25
CA SER A 73 8.14 -1.98 7.61
C SER A 73 8.71 -0.57 7.55
N ALA A 74 7.92 0.43 7.93
CA ALA A 74 8.43 1.79 8.01
C ALA A 74 9.40 1.89 9.19
N ARG A 75 10.54 2.55 8.97
CA ARG A 75 11.22 3.22 10.08
C ARG A 75 10.41 4.47 10.42
N THR A 76 10.31 4.80 11.71
CA THR A 76 9.61 6.00 12.17
C THR A 76 10.12 7.23 11.41
N GLY A 77 9.24 7.89 10.66
CA GLY A 77 9.57 9.07 9.82
C GLY A 77 9.87 8.80 8.34
N ALA A 78 10.06 7.55 7.89
CA ALA A 78 10.19 7.24 6.46
C ALA A 78 8.84 7.41 5.72
N ALA A 79 7.74 7.03 6.39
CA ALA A 79 6.40 7.15 5.84
C ALA A 79 6.00 8.62 5.63
N SER A 80 6.30 9.51 6.58
CA SER A 80 6.01 10.93 6.45
C SER A 80 6.78 11.58 5.30
N GLN A 81 8.07 11.26 5.13
CA GLN A 81 8.86 11.74 3.99
C GLN A 81 8.27 11.29 2.64
N CYS A 82 7.81 10.05 2.55
CA CYS A 82 7.13 9.58 1.34
C CYS A 82 5.80 10.32 1.12
N VAL A 83 5.00 10.55 2.17
CA VAL A 83 3.74 11.32 2.06
C VAL A 83 4.02 12.75 1.60
N ASP A 84 5.05 13.42 2.14
CA ASP A 84 5.47 14.74 1.70
C ASP A 84 5.89 14.75 0.22
N ALA A 85 6.55 13.69 -0.24
CA ALA A 85 6.92 13.54 -1.65
C ALA A 85 5.70 13.30 -2.56
N LEU A 86 4.73 12.48 -2.12
CA LEU A 86 3.47 12.29 -2.84
C LEU A 86 2.66 13.59 -2.91
N ALA A 87 2.70 14.42 -1.87
CA ALA A 87 2.03 15.72 -1.84
C ALA A 87 2.59 16.74 -2.85
N ARG A 88 3.81 16.53 -3.38
CA ARG A 88 4.39 17.38 -4.44
C ARG A 88 3.67 17.22 -5.80
N SER A 89 2.86 16.18 -5.97
CA SER A 89 2.08 15.91 -7.18
C SER A 89 0.60 15.77 -6.87
N THR A 90 -0.24 16.59 -7.51
CA THR A 90 -1.70 16.56 -7.32
C THR A 90 -2.31 15.22 -7.69
N GLN A 91 -1.79 14.55 -8.72
CA GLN A 91 -2.24 13.20 -9.11
C GLN A 91 -1.93 12.18 -8.01
N PHE A 92 -0.70 12.16 -7.51
CA PHE A 92 -0.30 11.18 -6.48
C PHE A 92 -1.00 11.43 -5.14
N TRP A 93 -1.17 12.71 -4.77
CA TRP A 93 -1.93 13.09 -3.58
C TRP A 93 -3.39 12.68 -3.66
N SER A 94 -4.00 12.75 -4.85
CA SER A 94 -5.38 12.33 -5.07
C SER A 94 -5.54 10.83 -4.83
N SER A 95 -4.67 10.00 -5.42
CA SER A 95 -4.66 8.55 -5.21
C SER A 95 -4.39 8.19 -3.74
N TYR A 96 -3.36 8.79 -3.12
CA TYR A 96 -3.02 8.57 -1.71
C TYR A 96 -4.17 8.91 -0.76
N SER A 97 -4.71 10.13 -0.87
CA SER A 97 -5.80 10.57 0.01
C SER A 97 -7.09 9.77 -0.24
N GLY A 98 -7.28 9.27 -1.46
CA GLY A 98 -8.33 8.30 -1.80
C GLY A 98 -8.16 7.00 -1.01
N TYR A 99 -7.00 6.34 -1.13
CA TYR A 99 -6.73 5.10 -0.40
C TYR A 99 -6.79 5.30 1.11
N LEU A 100 -6.27 6.40 1.65
CA LEU A 100 -6.32 6.67 3.09
C LEU A 100 -7.77 6.76 3.63
N ARG A 101 -8.68 7.37 2.85
CA ARG A 101 -10.12 7.40 3.17
C ARG A 101 -10.76 6.03 3.03
N GLU A 102 -10.42 5.28 2.00
CA GLU A 102 -10.93 3.92 1.81
C GLU A 102 -10.46 3.00 2.94
N MET A 103 -9.17 2.98 3.32
CA MET A 103 -8.69 2.19 4.46
C MET A 103 -9.46 2.48 5.75
N ARG A 104 -9.86 3.74 5.98
CA ARG A 104 -10.73 4.14 7.11
C ARG A 104 -12.14 3.56 7.00
N LYS A 105 -12.70 3.42 5.80
CA LYS A 105 -14.02 2.80 5.57
C LYS A 105 -13.97 1.28 5.65
N TRP A 106 -12.91 0.66 5.13
CA TRP A 106 -12.72 -0.79 5.15
C TRP A 106 -12.61 -1.29 6.60
N TRP A 107 -12.02 -0.48 7.47
CA TRP A 107 -12.08 -0.66 8.92
C TRP A 107 -13.53 -0.71 9.48
N LEU A 108 -14.36 0.29 9.14
CA LEU A 108 -15.76 0.34 9.62
C LEU A 108 -16.65 -0.78 9.07
N LEU A 109 -16.28 -1.36 7.91
CA LEU A 109 -17.02 -2.44 7.27
C LEU A 109 -16.55 -3.84 7.69
N ASN A 110 -15.34 -4.00 8.23
CA ASN A 110 -14.87 -5.27 8.80
C ASN A 110 -15.66 -5.69 10.06
N ASP A 111 -16.39 -4.77 10.68
CA ASP A 111 -17.35 -5.09 11.76
C ASP A 111 -18.65 -5.72 11.23
N LYS A 112 -18.94 -5.64 9.91
CA LYS A 112 -20.22 -6.08 9.35
C LYS A 112 -20.18 -7.00 8.14
N ILE A 113 -19.10 -7.08 7.37
CA ILE A 113 -19.09 -7.92 6.16
C ILE A 113 -17.73 -8.61 6.00
N GLN A 114 -17.73 -9.94 6.14
CA GLN A 114 -16.65 -10.86 5.78
C GLN A 114 -16.35 -10.85 4.26
N LEU A 115 -15.97 -9.71 3.68
CA LEU A 115 -15.61 -9.63 2.25
C LEU A 115 -14.16 -10.04 1.98
N PHE A 116 -13.36 -10.23 3.02
CA PHE A 116 -12.03 -10.81 2.95
C PHE A 116 -11.87 -11.79 4.10
N PRO A 117 -12.15 -13.09 3.90
CA PRO A 117 -11.77 -14.06 4.89
C PRO A 117 -10.25 -13.99 5.01
N CYS A 118 -9.79 -13.83 6.23
CA CYS A 118 -8.67 -14.62 6.68
C CYS A 118 -9.15 -16.09 6.56
#